data_AF-A0A6G6WZF0-F1
#
_entry.id   AF-A0A6G6WZF0-F1
#
_cell.length_a   1.000
_cell.length_b   1.000
_cell.length_c   1.000
_cell.angle_alpha   90.00
_cell.angle_beta   90.00
_cell.angle_gamma   90.00
#
_symmetry.space_group_name_H-M   'P 1'
#
loop_
_entity.id
_entity.type
_entity.pdbx_description
1 polymer ?
#
loop_
_entity_poly.entity_id
_entity_poly.type
_entity_poly.pdbx_seq_one_letter_code
_entity_poly.pdbx_strand_id
1 'polypeptide(L)'
;MSSQSGSSEGSRTPSITLLDVRPEAEYAVGHVPGALNIPVAELERRLIELPDDQEIIAYCRGPHCALSAEAVRALRAKGYKARHFESGLPGWQALGLAVSSVHSSGRSAGL
;
A
#
# COMPACT_ATOMS: atom_id res chain seq x y z
N MET A 1 -15.07 48.33 0.12
CA MET A 1 -13.83 48.29 -0.70
C MET A 1 -13.01 47.12 -0.18
N SER A 2 -12.69 46.18 -1.09
CA SER A 2 -11.71 45.08 -0.97
C SER A 2 -12.07 43.99 0.07
N SER A 3 -12.83 42.94 -0.24
CA SER A 3 -12.56 41.87 -1.23
C SER A 3 -11.12 41.33 -1.16
N GLN A 4 -10.97 40.20 -0.48
CA GLN A 4 -10.04 39.15 -0.90
C GLN A 4 -10.55 37.80 -0.39
N SER A 5 -11.36 37.18 -1.23
CA SER A 5 -11.62 35.74 -1.23
C SER A 5 -10.33 35.05 -1.66
N GLY A 6 -9.69 34.30 -0.76
CA GLY A 6 -8.60 33.41 -1.11
C GLY A 6 -9.17 32.19 -1.82
N SER A 7 -8.95 32.10 -3.13
CA SER A 7 -9.29 30.93 -3.93
C SER A 7 -8.47 29.72 -3.47
N SER A 8 -9.16 28.66 -3.08
CA SER A 8 -8.62 27.35 -2.82
C SER A 8 -8.14 26.70 -4.12
N GLU A 9 -6.84 26.77 -4.40
CA GLU A 9 -6.23 25.85 -5.37
C GLU A 9 -6.14 24.47 -4.73
N GLY A 10 -7.14 23.63 -5.00
CA GLY A 10 -7.10 22.21 -4.71
C GLY A 10 -5.99 21.55 -5.51
N SER A 11 -4.81 21.43 -4.91
CA SER A 11 -3.76 20.55 -5.40
C SER A 11 -4.36 19.15 -5.56
N ARG A 12 -4.59 18.72 -6.80
CA ARG A 12 -4.89 17.31 -7.12
C ARG A 12 -3.58 16.56 -6.95
N THR A 13 -3.20 16.29 -5.71
CA THR A 13 -2.14 15.34 -5.43
C THR A 13 -2.53 14.02 -6.09
N PRO A 14 -1.67 13.41 -6.92
CA PRO A 14 -1.99 12.13 -7.51
C PRO A 14 -2.21 11.12 -6.38
N SER A 15 -3.35 10.44 -6.40
CA SER A 15 -3.67 9.40 -5.43
C SER A 15 -2.68 8.25 -5.58
N ILE A 16 -2.15 7.79 -4.44
CA ILE A 16 -1.18 6.70 -4.36
C ILE A 16 -1.81 5.56 -3.58
N THR A 17 -1.67 4.34 -4.12
CA THR A 17 -2.03 3.10 -3.44
C THR A 17 -0.76 2.41 -2.94
N LEU A 18 -0.69 2.17 -1.64
CA LEU A 18 0.36 1.34 -1.06
C LEU A 18 -0.05 -0.13 -1.14
N LEU A 19 0.84 -0.99 -1.63
CA LEU A 19 0.58 -2.42 -1.81
C LEU A 19 1.58 -3.27 -1.03
N ASP A 20 1.12 -3.95 0.01
CA ASP A 20 1.89 -4.97 0.72
C ASP A 20 1.76 -6.31 -0.02
N VAL A 21 2.86 -6.80 -0.57
CA VAL A 21 2.86 -8.07 -1.34
C VAL A 21 3.34 -9.27 -0.53
N ARG A 22 3.47 -9.12 0.79
CA ARG A 22 3.81 -10.21 1.71
C ARG A 22 2.60 -11.11 1.99
N PRO A 23 2.82 -12.32 2.52
CA PRO A 23 1.75 -13.18 3.02
C PRO A 23 0.83 -12.45 4.01
N GLU A 24 -0.45 -12.81 4.01
CA GLU A 24 -1.48 -12.19 4.85
C GLU A 24 -1.13 -12.24 6.35
N ALA A 25 -0.49 -13.32 6.80
CA ALA A 25 -0.04 -13.45 8.19
C ALA A 25 0.99 -12.39 8.59
N GLU A 26 1.89 -11.99 7.67
CA GLU A 26 2.87 -10.93 7.93
C GLU A 26 2.24 -9.53 7.87
N TYR A 27 1.29 -9.34 6.96
CA TYR A 27 0.49 -8.12 6.92
C TYR A 27 -0.31 -7.96 8.22
N ALA A 28 -0.96 -9.02 8.69
CA ALA A 28 -1.80 -9.00 9.88
C ALA A 28 -1.05 -8.55 11.14
N VAL A 29 0.20 -8.97 11.32
CA VAL A 29 1.01 -8.57 12.49
C VAL A 29 1.53 -7.14 12.41
N GLY A 30 1.71 -6.58 11.21
CA GLY A 30 2.23 -5.24 11.02
C GLY A 30 2.40 -4.85 9.56
N HIS A 31 1.82 -3.73 9.17
CA HIS A 31 1.85 -3.17 7.81
C HIS A 31 1.79 -1.64 7.83
N VAL A 32 2.05 -1.01 6.68
CA VAL A 32 1.87 0.43 6.51
C VAL A 32 0.37 0.78 6.57
N PRO A 33 -0.07 1.74 7.39
CA PRO A 33 -1.48 2.10 7.50
C PRO A 33 -2.11 2.47 6.15
N GLY A 34 -3.27 1.88 5.86
CA GLY A 34 -3.99 2.11 4.59
C GLY A 34 -3.44 1.34 3.39
N ALA A 35 -2.42 0.49 3.56
CA ALA A 35 -1.96 -0.38 2.49
C ALA A 35 -3.00 -1.46 2.14
N LEU A 36 -3.12 -1.79 0.86
CA LEU A 36 -3.80 -2.99 0.39
C LEU A 36 -2.86 -4.19 0.53
N ASN A 37 -3.37 -5.35 0.95
CA ASN A 37 -2.60 -6.59 0.95
C ASN A 37 -3.04 -7.50 -0.18
N ILE A 38 -2.12 -7.76 -1.12
CA ILE A 38 -2.26 -8.77 -2.16
C ILE A 38 -0.93 -9.51 -2.24
N PRO A 39 -0.81 -10.70 -1.63
CA PRO A 39 0.43 -11.45 -1.68
C PRO A 39 0.84 -11.72 -3.14
N VAL A 40 2.14 -11.67 -3.45
CA VAL A 40 2.62 -11.71 -4.85
C VAL A 40 2.10 -12.92 -5.65
N ALA A 41 1.94 -14.08 -5.00
CA ALA A 41 1.40 -15.30 -5.59
C ALA A 41 -0.08 -15.20 -6.00
N GLU A 42 -0.79 -14.20 -5.47
CA GLU A 42 -2.20 -13.93 -5.70
C GLU A 42 -2.43 -12.74 -6.64
N LEU A 43 -1.36 -12.01 -6.95
CA LEU A 43 -1.46 -10.73 -7.63
C LEU A 43 -2.14 -10.83 -8.99
N GLU A 44 -1.78 -11.81 -9.80
CA GLU A 44 -2.33 -11.98 -11.15
C GLU A 44 -3.84 -12.23 -11.15
N ARG A 45 -4.35 -12.95 -10.15
CA ARG A 45 -5.78 -13.28 -10.02
C ARG A 45 -6.59 -12.19 -9.32
N ARG A 46 -5.93 -11.28 -8.61
CA ARG A 46 -6.54 -10.18 -7.83
C ARG A 46 -6.30 -8.80 -8.43
N LEU A 47 -5.86 -8.70 -9.69
CA LEU A 47 -5.63 -7.42 -10.38
C LEU A 47 -6.87 -6.49 -10.37
N ILE A 48 -8.07 -7.07 -10.40
CA ILE A 48 -9.33 -6.31 -10.38
C ILE A 48 -9.55 -5.50 -9.09
N GLU A 49 -8.83 -5.84 -8.02
CA GLU A 49 -8.89 -5.10 -6.75
C GLU A 49 -7.98 -3.86 -6.75
N LEU A 50 -7.11 -3.71 -7.75
CA LEU A 50 -6.17 -2.60 -7.84
C LEU A 50 -6.73 -1.46 -8.69
N PRO A 51 -6.59 -0.20 -8.24
CA PRO A 51 -6.96 0.95 -9.04
C PRO A 51 -6.04 1.07 -10.26
N ASP A 52 -6.63 1.25 -11.43
CA ASP A 52 -5.94 1.45 -12.70
C ASP A 52 -5.61 2.93 -12.97
N ASP A 53 -6.23 3.85 -12.24
CA ASP A 53 -6.06 5.31 -12.36
C ASP A 53 -5.02 5.91 -11.39
N GLN A 54 -4.46 5.09 -10.48
CA GLN A 54 -3.54 5.52 -9.42
C GLN A 54 -2.13 4.96 -9.58
N GLU A 55 -1.17 5.62 -8.94
CA GLU A 55 0.17 5.04 -8.82
C GLU A 55 0.19 4.00 -7.68
N ILE A 56 0.71 2.82 -7.98
CA ILE A 56 0.87 1.73 -7.01
C ILE A 56 2.32 1.68 -6.52
N ILE A 57 2.51 1.79 -5.22
CA ILE A 57 3.82 1.61 -4.57
C ILE A 57 3.82 0.29 -3.81
N ALA A 58 4.47 -0.71 -4.40
CA ALA A 58 4.57 -2.04 -3.79
C ALA A 58 5.76 -2.13 -2.82
N TYR A 59 5.58 -2.81 -1.69
CA TYR A 59 6.62 -3.03 -0.69
C TYR A 59 6.59 -4.43 -0.11
N CYS A 60 7.72 -4.86 0.48
CA CYS A 60 7.89 -6.16 1.12
C CYS A 60 8.68 -6.01 2.44
N ARG A 61 9.43 -7.04 2.85
CA ARG A 61 10.24 -7.16 4.07
C ARG A 61 11.50 -6.29 4.07
N GLY A 62 11.76 -5.55 3.00
CA GLY A 62 12.92 -4.67 2.87
C GLY A 62 13.82 -5.01 1.68
N PRO A 63 15.06 -4.50 1.66
CA PRO A 63 15.91 -4.41 0.46
C PRO A 63 16.35 -5.76 -0.13
N HIS A 64 16.31 -6.83 0.67
CA HIS A 64 16.66 -8.18 0.22
C HIS A 64 15.45 -9.01 -0.23
N CYS A 65 14.23 -8.45 -0.18
CA CYS A 65 13.03 -9.13 -0.65
C CYS A 65 12.79 -8.86 -2.14
N ALA A 66 12.71 -9.93 -2.94
CA ALA A 66 12.42 -9.84 -4.37
C ALA A 66 10.92 -9.67 -4.71
N LEU A 67 10.00 -9.97 -3.78
CA LEU A 67 8.56 -10.06 -4.06
C LEU A 67 7.97 -8.75 -4.58
N SER A 68 8.38 -7.61 -4.03
CA SER A 68 7.90 -6.30 -4.43
C SER A 68 8.45 -5.86 -5.78
N ALA A 69 9.69 -6.23 -6.12
CA ALA A 69 10.23 -6.04 -7.47
C ALA A 69 9.50 -6.92 -8.50
N GLU A 70 9.18 -8.16 -8.14
CA GLU A 70 8.39 -9.08 -8.97
C GLU A 70 6.97 -8.56 -9.21
N ALA A 71 6.29 -8.11 -8.15
CA ALA A 71 4.97 -7.51 -8.25
C ALA A 71 4.95 -6.28 -9.17
N VAL A 72 5.94 -5.39 -9.05
CA VAL A 72 6.05 -4.20 -9.92
C VAL A 72 6.25 -4.60 -11.39
N ARG A 73 7.05 -5.62 -11.68
CA ARG A 73 7.19 -6.14 -13.06
C ARG A 73 5.86 -6.67 -13.60
N ALA A 74 5.15 -7.48 -12.82
CA ALA A 74 3.87 -8.04 -13.20
C ALA A 74 2.82 -6.94 -13.45
N LEU A 75 2.73 -5.95 -12.56
CA LEU A 75 1.81 -4.82 -12.68
C LEU A 75 2.10 -3.97 -13.92
N ARG A 76 3.37 -3.62 -14.16
CA ARG A 76 3.78 -2.86 -15.34
C ARG A 76 3.47 -3.60 -16.64
N ALA A 77 3.66 -4.92 -16.67
CA ALA A 77 3.31 -5.75 -17.82
C ALA A 77 1.79 -5.74 -18.15
N LYS A 78 0.95 -5.35 -17.18
CA LYS A 78 -0.51 -5.20 -17.33
C LYS A 78 -0.96 -3.75 -17.50
N GLY A 79 -0.02 -2.80 -17.62
CA GLY A 79 -0.31 -1.39 -17.86
C GLY A 79 -0.47 -0.51 -16.62
N TYR A 80 -0.31 -1.07 -15.41
CA TYR A 80 -0.37 -0.27 -14.18
C TYR A 80 0.87 0.60 -14.00
N LYS A 81 0.67 1.81 -13.44
CA LYS A 81 1.76 2.66 -12.97
C LYS A 81 2.23 2.15 -11.61
N ALA A 82 3.32 1.38 -11.60
CA ALA A 82 3.84 0.79 -10.36
C ALA A 82 5.31 1.15 -10.09
N ARG A 83 5.68 1.38 -8.82
CA ARG A 83 7.07 1.51 -8.35
C ARG A 83 7.31 0.66 -7.10
N HIS A 84 8.57 0.36 -6.84
CA HIS A 84 9.00 -0.41 -5.68
C HIS A 84 9.43 0.56 -4.57
N PHE A 85 8.96 0.34 -3.35
CA PHE A 85 9.56 0.92 -2.15
C PHE A 85 10.60 -0.04 -1.58
N GLU A 86 11.86 0.17 -1.98
CA GLU A 86 12.96 -0.78 -1.76
C GLU A 86 13.27 -1.04 -0.29
N SER A 87 13.15 -0.03 0.57
CA SER A 87 13.43 -0.19 2.00
C SER A 87 12.34 -0.96 2.74
N GLY A 88 11.18 -1.20 2.10
CA GLY A 88 10.10 -2.04 2.60
C GLY A 88 9.50 -1.56 3.92
N LEU A 89 8.80 -2.45 4.62
CA LEU A 89 8.27 -2.15 5.96
C LEU A 89 9.37 -1.70 6.95
N PRO A 90 10.58 -2.29 6.99
CA PRO A 90 11.63 -1.80 7.90
C PRO A 90 12.05 -0.36 7.62
N GLY A 91 12.11 0.04 6.35
CA GLY A 91 12.40 1.42 5.96
C GLY A 91 11.34 2.40 6.44
N TRP A 92 10.07 2.01 6.35
CA TRP A 92 8.95 2.79 6.91
C TRP A 92 9.09 2.95 8.44
N GLN A 93 9.37 1.85 9.14
CA GLN A 93 9.55 1.85 10.59
C GLN A 93 10.77 2.65 11.04
N ALA A 94 11.87 2.62 10.28
CA ALA A 94 13.09 3.38 10.57
C ALA A 94 12.87 4.89 10.53
N LEU A 95 11.83 5.37 9.83
CA LEU A 95 11.41 6.77 9.84
C LEU A 95 10.57 7.14 11.08
N GLY A 96 10.33 6.20 11.99
CA GLY A 96 9.47 6.41 13.17
C GLY A 96 7.98 6.50 12.83
N LEU A 97 7.58 6.06 11.64
CA LEU A 97 6.19 6.11 11.20
C LEU A 97 5.36 4.97 11.80
N ALA A 98 4.08 5.24 12.03
CA ALA A 98 3.15 4.27 12.61
C ALA A 98 2.94 3.06 11.69
N VAL A 99 2.73 1.89 12.28
CA VAL A 99 2.29 0.67 11.61
C VAL A 99 0.89 0.27 12.10
N SER A 100 0.10 -0.32 11.22
CA SER A 100 -1.20 -0.91 11.54
C SER A 100 -1.07 -2.43 11.63
N SER A 101 -1.99 -3.06 12.36
CA SER A 101 -2.12 -4.51 12.45
C SER A 101 -3.59 -4.89 12.39
N VAL A 102 -3.87 -6.08 11.88
CA VAL A 102 -5.23 -6.62 11.82
C VAL A 102 -5.54 -7.20 13.18
N HIS A 103 -6.29 -6.46 13.98
CA HIS A 103 -6.87 -7.00 15.20
C HIS A 103 -8.18 -7.68 14.84
N SER A 104 -8.25 -9.00 14.97
CA SER A 104 -9.55 -9.67 15.02
C SER A 104 -10.25 -9.22 16.29
N SER A 105 -11.16 -8.25 16.21
CA SER A 105 -12.09 -7.96 17.30
C SER A 105 -12.97 -9.19 17.47
N GLY A 106 -12.56 -10.07 18.38
CA GLY A 106 -13.37 -11.19 18.82
C GLY A 106 -14.67 -10.62 19.34
N ARG A 107 -15.78 -10.86 18.64
CA ARG A 107 -17.11 -10.69 19.22
C ARG A 107 -17.18 -11.68 20.38
N SER A 108 -17.02 -11.18 21.59
CA SER A 108 -17.43 -11.87 22.79
C SER A 108 -18.93 -12.17 22.67
N ALA A 109 -19.26 -13.39 22.25
CA ALA A 109 -20.59 -13.94 22.42
C ALA A 109 -20.81 -14.06 23.93
N GLY A 110 -21.63 -13.17 24.47
CA GLY A 110 -22.04 -13.17 25.86
C GLY A 110 -22.76 -14.47 26.19
N LEU A 111 -22.43 -15.01 27.36
CA LEU A 111 -23.04 -16.16 28.03
C LEU A 111 -24.49 -15.84 28.45
#